data_AF-A0AAT9QJD7-F1
#
_entry.id   AF-A0AAT9QJD7-F1
#
_cell.length_a   1.000
_cell.length_b   1.000
_cell.length_c   1.000
_cell.angle_alpha   90.00
_cell.angle_beta   90.00
_cell.angle_gamma   90.00
#
_symmetry.space_group_name_H-M   'P 1'
#
loop_
_entity.id
_entity.type
_entity.pdbx_description
1 polymer ?
#
loop_
_entity_poly.entity_id
_entity_poly.type
_entity_poly.pdbx_seq_one_letter_code
_entity_poly.pdbx_strand_id
1 'polypeptide(L)'
;MTFFQDFPVPPLPPRPRSQRHVPPQWVAAPAYEAPAVLHLGKFVSRTPHMVVALKSADVFSTGCLFNLSWVLRRGDQSGEDWADLQQLFFQSGRGIRRGSGRQTGLMFGVEFPDGSKASTGSQIPYGLMEPGTNPEPPVLALNGGGGGGGDDEFSGTGSLWLWPLPLPVTSGWLPSGRTSAWRRRP
;
A
#
# COMPACT_ATOMS: atom_id res chain seq x y z
N MET A 1 48.19 -34.62 -11.83
CA MET A 1 46.82 -34.13 -12.13
C MET A 1 46.85 -32.61 -12.09
N THR A 2 46.70 -31.94 -13.22
CA THR A 2 46.74 -30.47 -13.33
C THR A 2 45.38 -30.02 -13.87
N PHE A 3 44.42 -29.82 -12.97
CA PHE A 3 43.03 -29.45 -13.28
C PHE A 3 42.85 -27.93 -13.48
N PHE A 4 43.80 -27.13 -13.01
CA PHE A 4 43.79 -25.68 -13.13
C PHE A 4 44.79 -25.25 -14.21
N GLN A 5 44.36 -25.25 -15.46
CA GLN A 5 44.98 -24.36 -16.44
C GLN A 5 44.25 -23.01 -16.32
N ASP A 6 45.00 -21.96 -16.03
CA ASP A 6 44.50 -20.59 -16.10
C ASP A 6 44.20 -20.27 -17.57
N PHE A 7 42.96 -20.50 -17.97
CA PHE A 7 42.46 -20.04 -19.27
C PHE A 7 42.47 -18.52 -19.25
N PRO A 8 43.08 -17.84 -20.24
CA PRO A 8 43.03 -16.39 -20.31
C PRO A 8 41.57 -15.97 -20.48
N VAL A 9 40.98 -15.40 -19.42
CA VAL A 9 39.62 -14.84 -19.47
C VAL A 9 39.68 -13.65 -20.41
N PRO A 10 38.97 -13.69 -21.56
CA PRO A 10 38.91 -12.53 -22.45
C PRO A 10 38.35 -11.35 -21.65
N PRO A 11 38.85 -10.11 -21.85
CA PRO A 11 38.26 -8.96 -21.20
C PRO A 11 36.77 -8.92 -21.54
N LEU A 12 35.92 -9.06 -20.53
CA LEU A 12 34.48 -9.00 -20.70
C LEU A 12 34.14 -7.66 -21.37
N PRO A 13 33.32 -7.67 -22.44
CA PRO A 13 32.86 -6.42 -23.03
C PRO A 13 32.21 -5.56 -21.95
N PRO A 14 32.34 -4.22 -22.03
CA PRO A 14 31.70 -3.33 -21.07
C PRO A 14 30.22 -3.69 -20.99
N ARG A 15 29.77 -4.14 -19.81
CA ARG A 15 28.37 -4.52 -19.63
C ARG A 15 27.52 -3.30 -19.96
N PRO A 16 26.60 -3.37 -20.94
CA PRO A 16 25.73 -2.23 -21.22
C PRO A 16 24.98 -1.89 -19.93
N ARG A 17 24.87 -0.60 -19.64
CA ARG A 17 24.09 -0.15 -18.48
C ARG A 17 22.67 -0.68 -18.68
N SER A 18 22.21 -1.52 -17.77
CA SER A 18 20.83 -1.99 -17.77
C SER A 18 19.93 -0.76 -17.70
N GLN A 19 19.04 -0.60 -18.68
CA GLN A 19 18.02 0.43 -18.59
C GLN A 19 17.21 0.18 -17.32
N ARG A 20 17.11 1.21 -16.48
CA ARG A 20 16.32 1.11 -15.24
C ARG A 20 14.87 0.93 -15.65
N HIS A 21 14.28 -0.20 -15.26
CA HIS A 21 12.84 -0.38 -15.40
C HIS A 21 12.14 0.68 -14.55
N VAL A 22 11.26 1.46 -15.18
CA VAL A 22 10.38 2.42 -14.51
C VAL A 22 9.02 1.75 -14.37
N PRO A 23 8.58 1.44 -13.13
CA PRO A 23 7.27 0.84 -12.95
C PRO A 23 6.16 1.84 -13.38
N PRO A 24 5.02 1.36 -13.87
CA PRO A 24 3.86 2.22 -14.13
C PRO A 24 3.41 2.99 -12.88
N GLN A 25 2.81 4.16 -13.08
CA GLN A 25 2.41 5.08 -11.98
C GLN A 25 1.41 4.48 -10.98
N TRP A 26 0.61 3.50 -11.41
CA TRP A 26 -0.35 2.81 -10.55
C TRP A 26 0.31 1.75 -9.64
N VAL A 27 1.55 1.35 -9.91
CA VAL A 27 2.28 0.33 -9.13
C VAL A 27 2.96 0.93 -7.91
N ALA A 28 3.62 2.08 -8.07
CA ALA A 28 4.41 2.69 -7.00
C ALA A 28 4.49 4.21 -7.14
N ALA A 29 4.83 4.85 -6.02
CA ALA A 29 5.12 6.28 -5.99
C ALA A 29 6.30 6.64 -6.92
N PRO A 30 6.29 7.84 -7.53
CA PRO A 30 7.35 8.29 -8.41
C PRO A 30 8.69 8.46 -7.66
N ALA A 31 9.72 7.77 -8.13
CA ALA A 31 11.00 7.65 -7.41
C ALA A 31 11.84 8.93 -7.33
N TYR A 32 11.55 9.94 -8.16
CA TYR A 32 12.32 11.20 -8.26
C TYR A 32 11.49 12.44 -7.96
N GLU A 33 10.38 12.25 -7.24
CA GLU A 33 9.53 13.34 -6.78
C GLU A 33 9.59 13.40 -5.25
N ALA A 34 9.71 14.60 -4.69
CA ALA A 34 9.58 14.79 -3.25
C ALA A 34 8.11 14.94 -2.88
N PRO A 35 7.57 14.14 -1.94
CA PRO A 35 6.17 14.24 -1.57
C PRO A 35 5.89 15.45 -0.66
N ALA A 36 4.66 15.95 -0.72
CA ALA A 36 4.10 16.76 0.36
C ALA A 36 3.65 15.82 1.49
N VAL A 37 4.26 15.93 2.66
CA VAL A 37 4.01 15.03 3.80
C VAL A 37 2.91 15.60 4.69
N LEU A 38 1.85 14.83 4.91
CA LEU A 38 0.77 15.13 5.84
C LEU A 38 0.82 14.18 7.03
N HIS A 39 1.07 14.71 8.22
CA HIS A 39 0.99 13.93 9.45
C HIS A 39 -0.47 13.76 9.88
N LEU A 40 -0.90 12.51 10.05
CA LEU A 40 -2.29 12.17 10.36
C LEU A 40 -2.44 11.67 11.80
N GLY A 41 -1.59 10.74 12.24
CA GLY A 41 -1.59 10.24 13.63
C GLY A 41 -2.93 9.67 14.10
N LYS A 42 -3.64 8.91 13.27
CA LYS A 42 -4.98 8.37 13.57
C LYS A 42 -4.95 6.85 13.74
N PHE A 43 -5.83 6.32 14.60
CA PHE A 43 -6.11 4.88 14.62
C PHE A 43 -7.18 4.56 13.58
N VAL A 44 -6.87 3.62 12.68
CA VAL A 44 -7.82 3.03 11.74
C VAL A 44 -8.65 1.95 12.44
N SER A 45 -7.99 1.18 13.31
CA SER A 45 -8.64 0.20 14.18
C SER A 45 -7.92 0.15 15.52
N ARG A 46 -8.69 0.01 16.60
CA ARG A 46 -8.17 -0.13 17.95
C ARG A 46 -9.06 -1.07 18.74
N THR A 47 -8.54 -2.25 19.02
CA THR A 47 -9.14 -3.28 19.88
C THR A 47 -8.12 -3.72 20.93
N PRO A 48 -8.51 -4.50 21.96
CA PRO A 48 -7.56 -5.03 22.93
C PRO A 48 -6.46 -5.92 22.32
N HIS A 49 -6.76 -6.59 21.20
CA HIS A 49 -5.86 -7.54 20.54
C HIS A 49 -5.16 -6.98 19.30
N MET A 50 -5.62 -5.83 18.77
CA MET A 50 -5.05 -5.26 17.55
C MET A 50 -5.15 -3.74 17.54
N VAL A 51 -4.06 -3.11 17.13
CA VAL A 51 -4.03 -1.69 16.80
C VAL A 51 -3.50 -1.53 15.39
N VAL A 52 -4.19 -0.72 14.59
CA VAL A 52 -3.73 -0.28 13.27
C VAL A 52 -3.77 1.25 13.26
N ALA A 53 -2.61 1.86 13.02
CA ALA A 53 -2.43 3.30 13.02
C ALA A 53 -1.99 3.79 11.63
N LEU A 54 -2.60 4.89 11.20
CA LEU A 54 -2.22 5.69 10.05
C LEU A 54 -1.34 6.86 10.54
N LYS A 55 -0.05 6.79 10.21
CA LYS A 55 0.97 7.75 10.68
C LYS A 55 0.96 9.02 9.85
N SER A 56 1.11 8.88 8.54
CA SER A 56 1.19 9.98 7.59
C SER A 56 0.64 9.58 6.22
N ALA A 57 0.41 10.59 5.39
CA ALA A 57 0.21 10.44 3.96
C ALA A 57 1.25 11.27 3.22
N ASP A 58 1.98 10.64 2.32
CA ASP A 58 2.94 11.29 1.44
C ASP A 58 2.24 11.51 0.09
N VAL A 59 1.98 12.78 -0.24
CA VAL A 59 1.19 13.16 -1.41
C VAL A 59 2.13 13.49 -2.57
N PHE A 60 1.96 12.75 -3.66
CA PHE A 60 2.66 12.93 -4.93
C PHE A 60 1.69 13.41 -6.00
N SER A 61 2.23 13.94 -7.09
CA SER A 61 1.48 14.39 -8.27
C SER A 61 0.58 13.28 -8.87
N THR A 62 1.01 12.02 -8.74
CA THR A 62 0.31 10.86 -9.32
C THR A 62 -0.54 10.08 -8.32
N GLY A 63 -0.46 10.36 -7.01
CA GLY A 63 -1.11 9.52 -6.00
C GLY A 63 -0.71 9.83 -4.56
N CYS A 64 -1.25 9.07 -3.62
CA CYS A 64 -0.94 9.20 -2.19
C CYS A 64 -0.36 7.91 -1.65
N LEU A 65 0.70 8.00 -0.85
CA LEU A 65 1.25 6.89 -0.09
C LEU A 65 0.88 7.03 1.38
N PHE A 66 0.07 6.12 1.91
CA PHE A 66 -0.30 6.10 3.33
C PHE A 66 0.67 5.23 4.12
N ASN A 67 1.29 5.78 5.15
CA ASN A 67 2.23 5.06 6.00
C ASN A 67 1.52 4.52 7.26
N LEU A 68 1.60 3.20 7.45
CA LEU A 68 0.89 2.48 8.49
C LEU A 68 1.83 1.83 9.51
N SER A 69 1.31 1.58 10.70
CA SER A 69 1.84 0.57 11.63
C SER A 69 0.73 -0.21 12.27
N TRP A 70 1.02 -1.45 12.63
CA TRP A 70 0.12 -2.28 13.40
C TRP A 70 0.86 -3.04 14.49
N VAL A 71 0.10 -3.39 15.53
CA VAL A 71 0.51 -4.26 16.62
C VAL A 71 -0.63 -5.22 16.89
N LEU A 72 -0.32 -6.51 16.98
CA LEU A 72 -1.24 -7.58 17.32
C LEU A 72 -0.76 -8.28 18.59
N ARG A 73 -1.70 -8.58 19.47
CA ARG A 73 -1.47 -9.28 20.75
C ARG A 73 -2.29 -10.54 20.79
N ARG A 74 -1.67 -11.61 21.24
CA ARG A 74 -2.26 -12.94 21.33
C ARG A 74 -3.48 -13.00 22.26
N GLY A 75 -3.36 -12.42 23.46
CA GLY A 75 -4.39 -12.57 24.49
C GLY A 75 -4.62 -14.05 24.84
N ASP A 76 -5.87 -14.49 24.82
CA ASP A 76 -6.26 -15.85 25.21
C ASP A 76 -6.20 -16.88 24.07
N GLN A 77 -5.60 -16.51 22.92
CA GLN A 77 -5.51 -17.40 21.76
C GLN A 77 -4.60 -18.61 22.02
N SER A 78 -5.00 -19.76 21.47
CA SER A 78 -4.16 -20.96 21.50
C SER A 78 -2.85 -20.73 20.73
N GLY A 79 -1.86 -21.59 20.97
CA GLY A 79 -0.58 -21.50 20.26
C GLY A 79 -0.74 -21.75 18.75
N GLU A 80 -1.66 -22.63 18.39
CA GLU A 80 -1.98 -22.96 16.99
C GLU A 80 -2.68 -21.78 16.29
N ASP A 81 -3.70 -21.18 16.93
CA ASP A 81 -4.39 -19.99 16.38
C ASP A 81 -3.42 -18.81 16.20
N TRP A 82 -2.49 -18.65 17.15
CA TRP A 82 -1.47 -17.62 17.08
C TRP A 82 -0.46 -17.85 15.95
N ALA A 83 0.00 -19.09 15.77
CA ALA A 83 0.89 -19.46 14.68
C ALA A 83 0.23 -19.29 13.30
N ASP A 84 -1.05 -19.64 13.17
CA ASP A 84 -1.83 -19.44 11.96
C ASP A 84 -2.00 -17.94 11.64
N LEU A 85 -2.26 -17.10 12.65
CA LEU A 85 -2.31 -15.65 12.47
C LEU A 85 -0.96 -15.08 12.04
N GLN A 86 0.14 -15.48 12.67
CA GLN A 86 1.48 -15.06 12.24
C GLN A 86 1.75 -15.46 10.79
N GLN A 87 1.38 -16.69 10.40
CA GLN A 87 1.54 -17.15 9.03
C GLN A 87 0.77 -16.26 8.03
N LEU A 88 -0.48 -15.90 8.35
CA LEU A 88 -1.31 -15.03 7.50
C LEU A 88 -0.73 -13.62 7.35
N PHE A 89 -0.09 -13.08 8.39
CA PHE A 89 0.47 -11.72 8.39
C PHE A 89 1.85 -11.64 7.74
N PHE A 90 2.75 -12.60 7.96
CA PHE A 90 4.12 -12.55 7.47
C PHE A 90 4.31 -13.17 6.08
N GLN A 91 3.43 -14.09 5.67
CA GLN A 91 3.46 -14.64 4.31
C GLN A 91 2.59 -13.78 3.38
N SER A 92 2.97 -12.51 3.24
CA SER A 92 2.48 -11.62 2.19
C SER A 92 3.09 -12.04 0.85
N GLY A 93 2.54 -13.10 0.29
CA GLY A 93 2.93 -13.71 -0.96
C GLY A 93 2.20 -15.03 -1.04
N ARG A 94 1.49 -15.30 -2.15
CA ARG A 94 0.66 -16.50 -2.35
C ARG A 94 1.38 -17.74 -1.81
N GLY A 95 1.03 -18.12 -0.57
CA GLY A 95 1.42 -19.40 -0.03
C GLY A 95 0.69 -20.43 -0.86
N ILE A 96 1.43 -21.19 -1.67
CA ILE A 96 0.94 -22.39 -2.34
C ILE A 96 0.68 -23.42 -1.23
N ARG A 97 -0.39 -23.25 -0.46
CA ARG A 97 -1.03 -24.33 0.29
C ARG A 97 -2.40 -24.55 -0.36
N ARG A 98 -2.44 -25.64 -1.14
CA ARG A 98 -3.61 -26.35 -1.68
C ARG A 98 -4.94 -25.58 -1.59
N GLY A 99 -5.38 -25.03 -2.73
CA GLY A 99 -6.81 -24.97 -3.06
C GLY A 99 -7.67 -23.89 -2.38
N SER A 100 -7.10 -23.04 -1.52
CA SER A 100 -7.83 -21.89 -0.96
C SER A 100 -7.26 -20.61 -1.57
N GLY A 101 -7.96 -20.04 -2.54
CA GLY A 101 -7.68 -18.71 -3.12
C GLY A 101 -7.89 -17.55 -2.13
N ARG A 102 -7.71 -17.78 -0.83
CA ARG A 102 -7.80 -16.74 0.20
C ARG A 102 -6.56 -15.86 0.09
N GLN A 103 -6.79 -14.58 -0.14
CA GLN A 103 -5.77 -13.56 0.01
C GLN A 103 -5.39 -13.50 1.49
N THR A 104 -4.15 -13.87 1.80
CA THR A 104 -3.63 -13.92 3.17
C THR A 104 -2.84 -12.64 3.46
N GLY A 105 -3.35 -11.83 4.40
CA GLY A 105 -2.75 -10.56 4.84
C GLY A 105 -3.80 -9.56 5.37
N LEU A 106 -3.35 -8.46 5.99
CA LEU A 106 -4.21 -7.31 6.30
C LEU A 106 -4.82 -6.76 5.00
N MET A 107 -6.15 -6.70 4.95
CA MET A 107 -6.86 -6.09 3.83
C MET A 107 -7.20 -4.66 4.15
N PHE A 108 -6.84 -3.77 3.23
CA PHE A 108 -7.14 -2.35 3.33
C PHE A 108 -8.06 -1.95 2.20
N GLY A 109 -8.96 -1.02 2.51
CA GLY A 109 -9.86 -0.42 1.54
C GLY A 109 -10.00 1.07 1.80
N VAL A 110 -10.25 1.81 0.72
CA VAL A 110 -10.64 3.22 0.76
C VAL A 110 -11.97 3.38 0.04
N GLU A 111 -12.80 4.28 0.56
CA GLU A 111 -14.07 4.68 -0.03
C GLU A 111 -14.05 6.19 -0.21
N PHE A 112 -14.37 6.62 -1.43
CA PHE A 112 -14.36 8.02 -1.81
C PHE A 112 -15.74 8.65 -1.64
N PRO A 113 -15.83 10.00 -1.57
CA PRO A 113 -17.11 10.69 -1.44
C PRO A 113 -18.11 10.43 -2.59
N ASP A 114 -17.62 10.06 -3.77
CA ASP A 114 -18.43 9.68 -4.93
C ASP A 114 -18.94 8.24 -4.88
N GLY A 115 -18.61 7.49 -3.81
CA GLY A 115 -18.96 6.09 -3.60
C GLY A 115 -18.02 5.10 -4.27
N SER A 116 -17.02 5.54 -5.03
CA SER A 116 -16.00 4.66 -5.59
C SER A 116 -15.16 4.03 -4.47
N LYS A 117 -14.67 2.80 -4.70
CA LYS A 117 -13.90 2.05 -3.69
C LYS A 117 -12.69 1.40 -4.32
N ALA A 118 -11.60 1.35 -3.57
CA ALA A 118 -10.41 0.58 -3.92
C ALA A 118 -10.02 -0.31 -2.75
N SER A 119 -9.57 -1.53 -3.04
CA SER A 119 -9.12 -2.47 -2.00
C SER A 119 -7.87 -3.24 -2.43
N THR A 120 -7.02 -3.57 -1.46
CA THR A 120 -5.87 -4.45 -1.68
C THR A 120 -6.28 -5.87 -2.06
N GLY A 121 -7.53 -6.26 -1.73
CA GLY A 121 -8.11 -7.54 -2.11
C GLY A 121 -8.61 -7.62 -3.55
N SER A 122 -8.68 -6.51 -4.28
CA SER A 122 -9.10 -6.51 -5.68
C SER A 122 -7.92 -6.41 -6.65
N GLN A 123 -6.69 -6.31 -6.13
CA GLN A 123 -5.52 -6.03 -6.95
C GLN A 123 -4.98 -7.28 -7.66
N ILE A 124 -4.81 -7.17 -8.98
CA ILE A 124 -4.08 -8.14 -9.79
C ILE A 124 -2.57 -7.85 -9.66
N PRO A 125 -1.71 -8.85 -9.36
CA PRO A 125 -0.27 -8.64 -9.32
C PRO A 125 0.26 -8.08 -10.64
N TYR A 126 1.12 -7.05 -10.56
CA TYR A 126 1.69 -6.38 -11.74
C TYR A 126 2.30 -7.36 -12.76
N GLY A 127 3.03 -8.37 -12.30
CA GLY A 127 3.67 -9.36 -13.17
C GLY A 127 2.70 -10.31 -13.90
N LEU A 128 1.41 -10.28 -13.57
CA LEU A 128 0.37 -11.07 -14.24
C LEU A 128 -0.50 -10.24 -15.20
N MET A 129 -0.31 -8.92 -15.22
CA MET A 129 -1.08 -8.02 -16.07
C MET A 129 -0.42 -7.88 -17.45
N GLU A 130 -1.22 -7.69 -18.50
CA GLU A 130 -0.69 -7.46 -19.84
C GLU A 130 0.18 -6.19 -19.86
N PRO A 131 1.41 -6.24 -20.41
CA PRO A 131 2.28 -5.08 -20.47
C PRO A 131 1.61 -3.92 -21.21
N GLY A 132 1.56 -2.75 -20.59
CA GLY A 132 0.99 -1.54 -21.18
C GLY A 132 -0.50 -1.30 -20.87
N THR A 133 -1.18 -2.28 -20.27
CA THR A 133 -2.56 -2.10 -19.80
C THR A 133 -2.55 -1.51 -18.40
N ASN A 134 -3.32 -0.43 -18.19
CA ASN A 134 -3.55 0.14 -16.88
C ASN A 134 -4.85 -0.40 -16.28
N PRO A 135 -4.89 -0.67 -14.96
CA PRO A 135 -6.11 -0.99 -14.25
C PRO A 135 -7.08 0.21 -14.23
N GLU A 136 -8.37 -0.08 -14.06
CA GLU A 136 -9.38 0.94 -13.84
C GLU A 136 -9.15 1.62 -12.48
N PRO A 137 -9.07 2.97 -12.43
CA PRO A 137 -8.93 3.70 -11.17
C PRO A 137 -10.24 3.72 -10.37
N PRO A 138 -10.19 3.84 -9.03
CA PRO A 138 -9.01 3.96 -8.18
C PRO A 138 -8.37 2.60 -7.82
N VAL A 139 -7.04 2.60 -7.70
CA VAL A 139 -6.22 1.43 -7.33
C VAL A 139 -5.54 1.65 -5.99
N LEU A 140 -5.66 0.67 -5.11
CA LEU A 140 -4.99 0.66 -3.81
C LEU A 140 -4.04 -0.54 -3.74
N ALA A 141 -2.74 -0.26 -3.63
CA ALA A 141 -1.70 -1.26 -3.56
C ALA A 141 -0.98 -1.27 -2.22
N LEU A 142 -0.84 -2.45 -1.63
CA LEU A 142 0.02 -2.63 -0.45
C LEU A 142 1.47 -2.76 -0.90
N ASN A 143 2.25 -1.72 -0.60
CA ASN A 143 3.65 -1.60 -0.97
C ASN A 143 4.53 -1.65 0.27
N GLY A 144 5.53 -2.53 0.23
CA GLY A 144 6.40 -2.73 1.37
C GLY A 144 5.64 -3.30 2.57
N GLY A 145 6.41 -3.74 3.55
CA GLY A 145 5.85 -4.52 4.64
C GLY A 145 6.98 -5.17 5.37
N GLY A 146 7.14 -4.82 6.63
CA GLY A 146 8.14 -5.41 7.50
C GLY A 146 7.53 -5.52 8.87
N GLY A 147 7.74 -6.65 9.50
CA GLY A 147 7.30 -6.86 10.85
C GLY A 147 8.03 -8.03 11.47
N GLY A 148 7.94 -8.09 12.79
CA GLY A 148 8.53 -9.15 13.59
C GLY A 148 7.61 -9.45 14.75
N GLY A 149 7.69 -10.68 15.22
CA GLY A 149 6.79 -11.20 16.23
C GLY A 149 7.41 -12.29 17.06
N GLY A 150 6.84 -12.46 18.25
CA GLY A 150 7.11 -13.56 19.15
C GLY A 150 5.81 -14.23 19.61
N ASP A 151 5.89 -14.93 20.74
CA ASP A 151 4.81 -15.81 21.20
C ASP A 151 3.57 -15.07 21.73
N ASP A 152 3.67 -13.77 22.02
CA ASP A 152 2.60 -12.98 22.64
C ASP A 152 2.23 -11.70 21.87
N GLU A 153 3.16 -11.15 21.10
CA GLU A 153 2.96 -9.92 20.34
C GLU A 153 3.73 -9.97 19.02
N PHE A 154 3.13 -9.41 17.97
CA PHE A 154 3.86 -9.06 16.76
C PHE A 154 3.45 -7.71 16.23
N SER A 155 4.40 -7.01 15.63
CA SER A 155 4.21 -5.67 15.11
C SER A 155 4.78 -5.54 13.71
N GLY A 156 4.28 -4.55 12.97
CA GLY A 156 4.77 -4.28 11.64
C GLY A 156 4.43 -2.89 11.15
N THR A 157 5.00 -2.58 10.00
CA THR A 157 4.77 -1.37 9.23
C THR A 157 4.55 -1.73 7.79
N GLY A 158 3.80 -0.92 7.07
CA GLY A 158 3.58 -1.06 5.65
C GLY A 158 3.09 0.25 5.06
N SER A 159 3.07 0.34 3.74
CA SER A 159 2.60 1.53 3.05
C SER A 159 1.53 1.16 2.02
N LEU A 160 0.49 2.00 1.88
CA LEU A 160 -0.52 1.82 0.86
C LEU A 160 -0.37 2.89 -0.21
N TRP A 161 -0.12 2.49 -1.45
CA TRP A 161 -0.12 3.37 -2.59
C TRP A 161 -1.51 3.47 -3.19
N LEU A 162 -2.05 4.69 -3.24
CA LEU A 162 -3.33 5.01 -3.86
C LEU A 162 -3.08 5.78 -5.15
N TRP A 163 -3.59 5.25 -6.25
CA TRP A 163 -3.53 5.87 -7.58
C TRP A 163 -4.92 5.93 -8.22
N PRO A 164 -5.25 7.00 -8.96
CA PRO A 164 -4.53 8.26 -9.03
C PRO A 164 -4.73 9.09 -7.77
N LEU A 165 -4.11 10.27 -7.71
CA LEU A 165 -4.41 11.27 -6.69
C LEU A 165 -5.90 11.62 -6.78
N PRO A 166 -6.71 11.45 -5.72
CA PRO A 166 -8.11 11.82 -5.76
C PRO A 166 -8.25 13.31 -6.04
N LEU A 167 -8.99 13.64 -7.10
CA LEU A 167 -9.36 15.02 -7.37
C LEU A 167 -10.21 15.53 -6.21
N PRO A 168 -10.00 16.77 -5.73
CA PRO A 168 -10.96 17.36 -4.82
C PRO A 168 -12.31 17.34 -5.52
N VAL A 169 -13.32 16.72 -4.90
CA VAL A 169 -14.71 16.99 -5.28
C VAL A 169 -14.84 18.49 -5.15
N THR A 170 -15.00 19.17 -6.28
CA THR A 170 -15.47 20.54 -6.30
C THR A 170 -16.88 20.45 -5.76
N SER A 171 -17.03 20.54 -4.44
CA SER A 171 -18.31 20.84 -3.81
C SER A 171 -18.74 22.12 -4.50
N GLY A 172 -19.72 22.03 -5.40
CA GLY A 172 -20.19 23.13 -6.21
C GLY A 172 -20.70 24.23 -5.29
N TRP A 173 -19.80 25.13 -4.88
CA TRP A 173 -20.15 26.46 -4.44
C TRP A 173 -20.60 27.18 -5.70
N LEU A 174 -21.84 26.93 -6.13
CA LEU A 174 -22.54 27.95 -6.88
C LEU A 174 -22.63 29.16 -5.93
N PRO A 175 -22.07 30.33 -6.27
CA PRO A 175 -22.44 31.54 -5.58
C PRO A 175 -23.90 31.78 -5.93
N SER A 176 -24.82 31.31 -5.08
CA SER A 176 -26.20 31.74 -5.13
C SER A 176 -26.21 33.21 -4.74
N GLY A 177 -26.11 34.06 -5.76
CA GLY A 177 -26.44 35.46 -5.66
C GLY A 177 -27.86 35.56 -5.10
N ARG A 178 -27.96 36.00 -3.84
CA ARG A 178 -29.10 36.77 -3.39
C ARG A 178 -28.64 37.76 -2.34
N THR A 179 -28.39 38.96 -2.84
CA THR A 179 -28.44 40.24 -2.15
C THR A 179 -29.38 40.22 -0.94
N SER A 180 -28.80 40.42 0.24
CA SER A 180 -29.19 41.39 1.27
C SER A 180 -30.65 41.87 1.29
N ALA A 181 -31.38 41.50 2.35
CA ALA A 181 -32.38 42.37 2.99
C ALA A 181 -32.76 41.84 4.38
N TRP A 182 -31.94 42.12 5.40
CA TRP A 182 -32.44 42.15 6.78
C TRP A 182 -32.70 43.61 7.15
N ARG A 183 -33.96 44.04 6.97
CA ARG A 183 -34.47 45.30 7.54
C ARG A 183 -34.65 45.08 9.04
N ARG A 184 -33.95 45.88 9.84
CA ARG A 184 -34.28 46.09 11.26
C ARG A 184 -35.46 47.05 11.40
N ARG A 185 -36.18 46.84 12.51
CA ARG A 185 -36.93 47.79 13.37
C ARG A 185 -38.44 47.87 13.17
N PRO A 186 -39.21 48.27 14.21
CA PRO A 186 -38.82 48.55 15.61
C PRO A 186 -39.25 47.47 16.61
#